data_AF-A0A517VS87-F1
#
_entry.id   AF-A0A517VS87-F1
#
_cell.length_a   1.000
_cell.length_b   1.000
_cell.length_c   1.000
_cell.angle_alpha   90.00
_cell.angle_beta   90.00
_cell.angle_gamma   90.00
#
_symmetry.space_group_name_H-M   'P 1'
#
loop_
_entity.id
_entity.type
_entity.pdbx_description
1 polymer ?
#
loop_
_entity_poly.entity_id
_entity_poly.type
_entity_poly.pdbx_seq_one_letter_code
_entity_poly.pdbx_strand_id
1 'polypeptide(L)'
;MSISHLLTCCALMFVLLAGCEQNENAQRNKRFGIPEKIKKKQVGEWEASKVKLLRSGKQPAVVINAKRTNYEFSDGPDNFTTPVTAFSDSESGSIWVGPERNGYLEIENKILGFFVVEHVIIWTESILNHDPKSPSPDLTNRFEKDVTGGSFYLGAYPANKVKTNLKGVIKDSIVFADGFGSSGGPRPIVTGFQWDKNLLKLSLTDETKEYEATVWIDVKSKEVKKAEEKRSKLGEKLFQERLEAEKVEQERLEALKAQHEKLVNKKEKKENSQ
;
A
#
# COMPACT_ATOMS: atom_id res chain seq x y z
N MET A 1 -59.77 -1.43 -4.81
CA MET A 1 -58.80 -1.99 -3.83
C MET A 1 -58.47 -0.91 -2.83
N SER A 2 -58.73 -1.13 -1.54
CA SER A 2 -58.48 -0.15 -0.49
C SER A 2 -56.99 0.09 -0.32
N ILE A 3 -56.62 1.34 -0.02
CA ILE A 3 -55.25 1.83 0.23
C ILE A 3 -54.53 0.97 1.30
N SER A 4 -55.27 0.31 2.19
CA SER A 4 -54.75 -0.64 3.19
C SER A 4 -54.03 -1.85 2.57
N HIS A 5 -54.50 -2.39 1.45
CA HIS A 5 -53.86 -3.56 0.83
C HIS A 5 -52.56 -3.19 0.10
N LEU A 6 -52.46 -1.98 -0.44
CA LEU A 6 -51.25 -1.50 -1.10
C LEU A 6 -50.10 -1.28 -0.09
N LEU A 7 -50.43 -0.67 1.06
CA LEU A 7 -49.46 -0.43 2.15
C LEU A 7 -48.94 -1.72 2.78
N THR A 8 -49.80 -2.74 2.92
CA THR A 8 -49.41 -4.03 3.50
C THR A 8 -48.49 -4.81 2.56
N CYS A 9 -48.74 -4.78 1.24
CA CYS A 9 -47.84 -5.37 0.24
C CYS A 9 -46.49 -4.65 0.15
N CYS A 10 -46.46 -3.32 0.24
CA CYS A 10 -45.19 -2.57 0.26
C CYS A 10 -44.36 -2.86 1.52
N ALA A 11 -44.99 -2.97 2.70
CA ALA A 11 -44.28 -3.31 3.93
C ALA A 11 -43.68 -4.74 3.89
N LEU A 12 -44.41 -5.71 3.33
CA LEU A 12 -43.91 -7.09 3.17
C LEU A 12 -42.72 -7.19 2.19
N MET A 13 -42.74 -6.42 1.09
CA MET A 13 -41.60 -6.34 0.15
C MET A 13 -40.37 -5.72 0.80
N PHE A 14 -40.52 -4.70 1.65
CA PHE A 14 -39.41 -4.09 2.39
C PHE A 14 -38.81 -5.01 3.45
N VAL A 15 -39.63 -5.82 4.14
CA VAL A 15 -39.14 -6.80 5.12
C VAL A 15 -38.41 -7.96 4.42
N LEU A 16 -38.86 -8.39 3.24
CA LEU A 16 -38.18 -9.41 2.44
C LEU A 16 -36.86 -8.91 1.83
N LEU A 17 -36.79 -7.63 1.41
CA LEU A 17 -35.55 -7.02 0.89
C LEU A 17 -34.54 -6.70 2.00
N ALA A 18 -35.00 -6.18 3.14
CA ALA A 18 -34.12 -5.90 4.29
C ALA A 18 -33.55 -7.19 4.93
N GLY A 19 -34.29 -8.31 4.86
CA GLY A 19 -33.84 -9.62 5.34
C GLY A 19 -32.79 -10.29 4.44
N CYS A 20 -32.81 -10.04 3.12
CA CYS A 20 -31.80 -10.58 2.19
C CYS A 20 -30.49 -9.78 2.22
N GLU A 21 -30.54 -8.45 2.35
CA GLU A 21 -29.32 -7.62 2.29
C GLU A 21 -28.43 -7.72 3.54
N GLN A 22 -28.97 -8.09 4.70
CA GLN A 22 -28.18 -8.23 5.93
C GLN A 22 -27.37 -9.53 6.00
N ASN A 23 -27.83 -10.62 5.38
CA ASN A 23 -27.09 -11.90 5.40
C ASN A 23 -26.08 -12.05 4.26
N GLU A 24 -26.30 -11.47 3.08
CA GLU A 24 -25.33 -11.56 1.98
C GLU A 24 -24.10 -10.64 2.16
N ASN A 25 -24.25 -9.50 2.84
CA ASN A 25 -23.13 -8.58 3.09
C ASN A 25 -22.22 -9.02 4.25
N ALA A 26 -22.71 -9.88 5.17
CA ALA A 26 -21.91 -10.39 6.27
C ALA A 26 -20.94 -11.53 5.83
N GLN A 27 -21.21 -12.20 4.71
CA GLN A 27 -20.44 -13.35 4.24
C GLN A 27 -19.38 -13.03 3.17
N ARG A 28 -19.48 -11.89 2.46
CA ARG A 28 -18.56 -11.58 1.34
C ARG A 28 -17.15 -11.12 1.73
N ASN A 29 -16.85 -10.89 3.00
CA ASN A 29 -15.56 -10.28 3.42
C ASN A 29 -14.67 -11.12 4.37
N LYS A 30 -15.00 -12.38 4.65
CA LYS A 30 -14.13 -13.29 5.39
C LYS A 30 -13.59 -14.38 4.46
N ARG A 31 -12.36 -14.21 3.96
CA ARG A 31 -11.63 -15.26 3.21
C ARG A 31 -11.36 -16.52 4.04
N PHE A 32 -11.48 -16.43 5.37
CA PHE A 32 -11.26 -17.53 6.30
C PHE A 32 -12.42 -17.55 7.31
N GLY A 33 -12.91 -18.73 7.63
CA GLY A 33 -14.06 -18.97 8.50
C GLY A 33 -13.76 -18.73 9.98
N ILE A 34 -13.64 -19.81 10.74
CA ILE A 34 -13.48 -19.80 12.21
C ILE A 34 -11.97 -19.73 12.52
N PRO A 35 -11.46 -18.67 13.19
CA PRO A 35 -10.02 -18.49 13.45
C PRO A 35 -9.32 -19.71 14.03
N GLU A 36 -10.01 -20.47 14.88
CA GLU A 36 -9.53 -21.69 15.54
C GLU A 36 -9.22 -22.83 14.57
N LYS A 37 -9.76 -22.79 13.34
CA LYS A 37 -9.53 -23.80 12.30
C LYS A 37 -8.36 -23.47 11.38
N ILE A 38 -7.83 -22.24 11.45
CA ILE A 38 -6.74 -21.78 10.60
C ILE A 38 -5.46 -22.49 11.03
N LYS A 39 -4.96 -23.37 10.15
CA LYS A 39 -3.69 -24.07 10.33
C LYS A 39 -2.54 -23.12 9.98
N LYS A 40 -1.44 -23.20 10.72
CA LYS A 40 -0.18 -22.49 10.48
C LYS A 40 0.90 -23.50 10.13
N LYS A 41 1.56 -23.34 8.98
CA LYS A 41 2.67 -24.19 8.55
C LYS A 41 3.82 -23.34 8.06
N GLN A 42 5.02 -23.56 8.61
CA GLN A 42 6.23 -22.91 8.14
C GLN A 42 6.66 -23.47 6.77
N VAL A 43 6.98 -22.59 5.82
CA VAL A 43 7.38 -22.92 4.44
C VAL A 43 8.77 -22.35 4.21
N GLY A 44 9.78 -23.04 4.76
CA GLY A 44 11.19 -22.63 4.74
C GLY A 44 11.74 -22.41 6.15
N GLU A 45 13.06 -22.31 6.31
CA GLU A 45 13.65 -22.05 7.61
C GLU A 45 13.61 -20.55 7.96
N TRP A 46 13.93 -20.21 9.20
CA TRP A 46 14.13 -18.82 9.59
C TRP A 46 15.49 -18.34 9.10
N GLU A 47 15.48 -17.32 8.25
CA GLU A 47 16.68 -16.75 7.66
C GLU A 47 17.02 -15.40 8.31
N ALA A 48 18.32 -15.09 8.38
CA ALA A 48 18.77 -13.77 8.81
C ALA A 48 18.32 -12.70 7.81
N SER A 49 17.77 -11.60 8.33
CA SER A 49 17.27 -10.48 7.55
C SER A 49 17.61 -9.15 8.24
N LYS A 50 17.28 -8.04 7.59
CA LYS A 50 17.44 -6.69 8.12
C LYS A 50 16.19 -5.88 7.90
N VAL A 51 15.85 -5.04 8.88
CA VAL A 51 14.69 -4.15 8.81
C VAL A 51 15.07 -2.73 9.19
N LYS A 52 14.31 -1.75 8.69
CA LYS A 52 14.43 -0.35 9.12
C LYS A 52 13.48 -0.08 10.29
N LEU A 53 14.02 0.33 11.42
CA LEU A 53 13.28 0.71 12.63
C LEU A 53 13.49 2.21 12.91
N LEU A 54 12.40 2.96 13.02
CA LEU A 54 12.40 4.33 13.52
C LEU A 54 12.06 4.32 15.02
N ARG A 55 13.06 4.50 15.86
CA ARG A 55 12.92 4.52 17.33
C ARG A 55 12.22 5.79 17.81
N SER A 56 11.61 5.72 18.98
CA SER A 56 10.90 6.86 19.57
C SER A 56 11.87 8.02 19.84
N GLY A 57 11.57 9.21 19.31
CA GLY A 57 12.38 10.41 19.51
C GLY A 57 13.78 10.39 18.86
N LYS A 58 14.15 9.33 18.13
CA LYS A 58 15.46 9.21 17.47
C LYS A 58 15.33 9.34 15.95
N GLN A 59 16.35 9.93 15.35
CA GLN A 59 16.51 10.00 13.89
C GLN A 59 18.00 9.82 13.51
N PRO A 60 18.30 9.29 12.32
CA PRO A 60 17.37 8.71 11.34
C PRO A 60 16.86 7.31 11.75
N ALA A 61 16.02 6.68 10.93
CA ALA A 61 15.70 5.26 11.08
C ALA A 61 16.98 4.41 10.99
N VAL A 62 17.09 3.39 11.84
CA VAL A 62 18.25 2.50 11.92
C VAL A 62 17.96 1.15 11.28
N VAL A 63 18.99 0.51 10.73
CA VAL A 63 18.88 -0.85 10.23
C VAL A 63 19.25 -1.81 11.36
N ILE A 64 18.32 -2.69 11.73
CA ILE A 64 18.54 -3.70 12.78
C ILE A 64 18.42 -5.11 12.20
N ASN A 65 19.02 -6.07 12.90
CA ASN A 65 18.92 -7.48 12.54
C ASN A 65 17.50 -8.00 12.83
N ALA A 66 17.01 -8.87 11.94
CA ALA A 66 15.73 -9.55 12.05
C ALA A 66 15.88 -11.00 11.58
N LYS A 67 14.84 -11.79 11.80
CA LYS A 67 14.63 -13.08 11.15
C LYS A 67 13.40 -13.00 10.24
N ARG A 68 13.43 -13.70 9.12
CA ARG A 68 12.33 -13.79 8.16
C ARG A 68 12.08 -15.24 7.77
N THR A 69 10.83 -15.62 7.56
CA THR A 69 10.45 -16.86 6.90
C THR A 69 9.08 -16.71 6.24
N ASN A 70 8.61 -17.71 5.52
CA ASN A 70 7.25 -17.74 4.97
C ASN A 70 6.39 -18.73 5.75
N TYR A 71 5.14 -18.36 5.99
CA TYR A 71 4.13 -19.29 6.51
C TYR A 71 2.98 -19.41 5.55
N GLU A 72 2.52 -20.63 5.36
CA GLU A 72 1.23 -20.96 4.76
C GLU A 72 0.20 -21.08 5.87
N PHE A 73 -0.91 -20.35 5.69
CA PHE A 73 -2.07 -20.42 6.55
C PHE A 73 -3.24 -20.98 5.74
N SER A 74 -3.94 -21.99 6.28
CA SER A 74 -5.03 -22.66 5.56
C SER A 74 -6.27 -22.87 6.41
N ASP A 75 -7.45 -22.74 5.80
CA ASP A 75 -8.76 -23.09 6.34
C ASP A 75 -9.56 -23.85 5.27
N GLY A 76 -9.50 -25.17 5.34
CA GLY A 76 -10.05 -26.03 4.29
C GLY A 76 -9.31 -25.82 2.96
N PRO A 77 -10.02 -25.52 1.85
CA PRO A 77 -9.40 -25.29 0.54
C PRO A 77 -8.73 -23.91 0.41
N ASP A 78 -9.09 -22.95 1.28
CA ASP A 78 -8.54 -21.61 1.24
C ASP A 78 -7.16 -21.61 1.90
N ASN A 79 -6.15 -21.09 1.19
CA ASN A 79 -4.81 -20.91 1.72
C ASN A 79 -4.23 -19.54 1.33
N PHE A 80 -3.31 -19.05 2.14
CA PHE A 80 -2.45 -17.94 1.76
C PHE A 80 -1.06 -18.12 2.35
N THR A 81 -0.06 -17.73 1.58
CA THR A 81 1.33 -17.66 2.05
C THR A 81 1.67 -16.21 2.32
N THR A 82 2.31 -15.94 3.47
CA THR A 82 2.79 -14.61 3.79
C THR A 82 4.16 -14.65 4.46
N PRO A 83 5.06 -13.71 4.11
CA PRO A 83 6.31 -13.54 4.82
C PRO A 83 6.04 -13.02 6.24
N VAL A 84 6.67 -13.66 7.21
CA VAL A 84 6.65 -13.28 8.62
C VAL A 84 8.05 -12.79 8.99
N THR A 85 8.09 -11.66 9.67
CA THR A 85 9.32 -11.05 10.19
C THR A 85 9.24 -11.04 11.72
N ALA A 86 10.37 -11.37 12.36
CA ALA A 86 10.53 -11.34 13.81
C ALA A 86 11.82 -10.60 14.19
N PHE A 87 11.75 -9.66 15.13
CA PHE A 87 12.92 -9.00 15.70
C PHE A 87 12.63 -8.41 17.07
N SER A 88 13.69 -8.17 17.83
CA SER A 88 13.68 -7.42 19.08
C SER A 88 14.68 -6.29 18.96
N ASP A 89 14.30 -5.09 19.37
CA ASP A 89 15.23 -3.98 19.54
C ASP A 89 15.92 -4.10 20.90
N SER A 90 17.24 -4.31 20.89
CA SER A 90 18.01 -4.54 22.11
C SER A 90 18.12 -3.29 23.01
N GLU A 91 17.90 -2.10 22.46
CA GLU A 91 17.95 -0.84 23.22
C GLU A 91 16.69 -0.63 24.07
N SER A 92 15.53 -0.97 23.52
CA SER A 92 14.23 -0.73 24.16
C SER A 92 13.57 -1.98 24.73
N GLY A 93 13.96 -3.18 24.27
CA GLY A 93 13.24 -4.42 24.51
C GLY A 93 11.94 -4.55 23.70
N SER A 94 11.62 -3.57 22.84
CA SER A 94 10.45 -3.62 21.98
C SER A 94 10.59 -4.76 20.96
N ILE A 95 9.52 -5.53 20.80
CA ILE A 95 9.51 -6.68 19.89
C ILE A 95 8.52 -6.49 18.75
N TRP A 96 8.87 -7.06 17.61
CA TRP A 96 7.99 -7.25 16.49
C TRP A 96 7.93 -8.73 16.15
N VAL A 97 6.71 -9.25 16.03
CA VAL A 97 6.45 -10.46 15.26
C VAL A 97 5.16 -10.25 14.49
N GLY A 98 5.21 -10.46 13.18
CA GLY A 98 4.06 -10.22 12.31
C GLY A 98 4.39 -10.32 10.83
N PRO A 99 3.40 -10.04 9.95
CA PRO A 99 3.65 -9.98 8.52
C PRO A 99 4.74 -8.95 8.20
N GLU A 100 5.50 -9.19 7.14
CA GLU A 100 6.53 -8.26 6.66
C GLU A 100 5.92 -6.90 6.27
N ARG A 101 6.63 -5.80 6.61
CA ARG A 101 6.19 -4.41 6.43
C ARG A 101 7.26 -3.59 5.71
N ASN A 102 6.87 -2.44 5.13
CA ASN A 102 7.83 -1.54 4.48
C ASN A 102 8.74 -0.82 5.48
N GLY A 103 8.24 -0.60 6.71
CA GLY A 103 9.00 -0.03 7.81
C GLY A 103 8.32 -0.22 9.15
N TYR A 104 9.09 0.02 10.22
CA TYR A 104 8.68 -0.23 11.59
C TYR A 104 8.93 1.02 12.45
N LEU A 105 7.99 1.33 13.32
CA LEU A 105 8.00 2.47 14.23
C LEU A 105 7.93 1.95 15.66
N GLU A 106 8.76 2.49 16.53
CA GLU A 106 8.59 2.28 17.96
C GLU A 106 7.60 3.30 18.53
N ILE A 107 6.55 2.80 19.19
CA ILE A 107 5.51 3.60 19.84
C ILE A 107 5.22 3.05 21.23
N GLU A 108 5.33 3.88 22.28
CA GLU A 108 4.83 3.57 23.64
C GLU A 108 5.16 2.13 24.13
N ASN A 109 6.38 1.64 23.86
CA ASN A 109 6.91 0.28 24.16
C ASN A 109 6.45 -0.88 23.26
N LYS A 110 5.86 -0.58 22.11
CA LYS A 110 5.47 -1.54 21.07
C LYS A 110 6.11 -1.17 19.75
N ILE A 111 6.11 -2.13 18.83
CA ILE A 111 6.42 -1.87 17.42
C ILE A 111 5.13 -1.80 16.60
N LEU A 112 5.00 -0.73 15.83
CA LEU A 112 3.98 -0.51 14.82
C LEU A 112 4.63 -0.57 13.44
N GLY A 113 4.28 -1.58 12.66
CA GLY A 113 4.67 -1.70 11.27
C GLY A 113 3.68 -1.01 10.35
N PHE A 114 4.18 -0.51 9.21
CA PHE A 114 3.35 0.07 8.16
C PHE A 114 3.62 -0.58 6.80
N PHE A 115 2.56 -0.82 6.05
CA PHE A 115 2.62 -1.39 4.71
C PHE A 115 1.86 -0.50 3.73
N VAL A 116 2.57 -0.03 2.71
CA VAL A 116 2.02 0.82 1.65
C VAL A 116 1.60 -0.09 0.50
N VAL A 117 0.33 0.00 0.13
CA VAL A 117 -0.28 -0.72 -0.98
C VAL A 117 -1.29 0.20 -1.64
N GLU A 118 -1.20 0.33 -2.95
CA GLU A 118 -1.90 1.37 -3.69
C GLU A 118 -1.75 2.75 -2.98
N HIS A 119 -2.86 3.46 -2.83
CA HIS A 119 -2.96 4.73 -2.13
C HIS A 119 -3.26 4.56 -0.62
N VAL A 120 -2.96 3.41 -0.02
CA VAL A 120 -3.32 3.11 1.38
C VAL A 120 -2.10 2.67 2.18
N ILE A 121 -2.00 3.19 3.40
CA ILE A 121 -1.06 2.69 4.42
C ILE A 121 -1.84 1.84 5.41
N ILE A 122 -1.49 0.56 5.49
CA ILE A 122 -2.02 -0.39 6.45
C ILE A 122 -1.11 -0.40 7.67
N TRP A 123 -1.68 -0.07 8.83
CA TRP A 123 -0.98 -0.06 10.11
C TRP A 123 -1.18 -1.39 10.83
N THR A 124 -0.13 -1.92 11.44
CA THR A 124 -0.21 -3.17 12.20
C THR A 124 0.71 -3.14 13.39
N GLU A 125 0.17 -3.44 14.56
CA GLU A 125 0.96 -3.68 15.76
C GLU A 125 1.57 -5.09 15.73
N SER A 126 2.68 -5.25 16.44
CA SER A 126 3.24 -6.58 16.71
C SER A 126 2.18 -7.51 17.30
N ILE A 127 2.16 -8.76 16.83
CA ILE A 127 1.26 -9.81 17.33
C ILE A 127 1.63 -10.19 18.77
N LEU A 128 2.93 -10.21 19.07
CA LEU A 128 3.42 -10.44 20.42
C LEU A 128 3.60 -9.11 21.15
N ASN A 129 3.18 -9.09 22.42
CA ASN A 129 3.38 -7.97 23.33
C ASN A 129 4.86 -7.86 23.75
N HIS A 130 5.25 -6.63 24.08
CA HIS A 130 6.53 -6.30 24.69
C HIS A 130 6.93 -7.29 25.80
N ASP A 131 8.17 -7.78 25.74
CA ASP A 131 8.74 -8.65 26.77
C ASP A 131 10.18 -8.26 27.02
N PRO A 132 10.46 -7.50 28.11
CA PRO A 132 11.79 -7.02 28.41
C PRO A 132 12.74 -8.14 28.87
N LYS A 133 12.21 -9.35 29.10
CA LYS A 133 12.97 -10.55 29.50
C LYS A 133 13.21 -11.51 28.34
N SER A 134 12.62 -11.26 27.17
CA SER A 134 12.82 -12.12 26.01
C SER A 134 14.24 -11.94 25.48
N PRO A 135 15.06 -13.01 25.41
CA PRO A 135 16.39 -12.89 24.84
C PRO A 135 16.29 -12.56 23.35
N SER A 136 16.90 -11.44 22.97
CA SER A 136 17.25 -11.18 21.57
C SER A 136 18.29 -12.21 21.13
N PRO A 137 18.16 -12.91 19.97
CA PRO A 137 17.19 -12.76 18.90
C PRO A 137 16.41 -14.07 18.62
N ASP A 138 15.75 -14.67 19.62
CA ASP A 138 15.03 -15.95 19.41
C ASP A 138 13.53 -15.90 19.74
N LEU A 139 12.89 -14.83 19.25
CA LEU A 139 11.43 -14.69 19.25
C LEU A 139 10.71 -15.75 18.39
N THR A 140 11.44 -16.48 17.54
CA THR A 140 10.87 -17.49 16.64
C THR A 140 10.23 -18.64 17.42
N ASN A 141 10.85 -19.10 18.52
CA ASN A 141 10.25 -20.13 19.37
C ASN A 141 8.96 -19.63 20.05
N ARG A 142 8.92 -18.37 20.46
CA ARG A 142 7.71 -17.75 21.00
C ARG A 142 6.62 -17.60 19.94
N PHE A 143 6.99 -17.21 18.72
CA PHE A 143 6.03 -17.21 17.61
C PHE A 143 5.44 -18.59 17.37
N GLU A 144 6.26 -19.64 17.42
CA GLU A 144 5.76 -21.00 17.24
C GLU A 144 4.79 -21.44 18.32
N LYS A 145 5.14 -21.17 19.57
CA LYS A 145 4.38 -21.59 20.74
C LYS A 145 3.12 -20.76 20.99
N ASP A 146 3.23 -19.44 20.85
CA ASP A 146 2.24 -18.49 21.37
C ASP A 146 1.29 -17.98 20.28
N VAL A 147 1.65 -18.10 18.99
CA VAL A 147 0.85 -17.56 17.88
C VAL A 147 0.21 -18.67 17.06
N THR A 148 -1.10 -18.82 17.16
CA THR A 148 -1.91 -19.71 16.33
C THR A 148 -2.17 -19.11 14.94
N GLY A 149 -2.57 -19.94 13.97
CA GLY A 149 -2.99 -19.45 12.65
C GLY A 149 -4.13 -18.43 12.73
N GLY A 150 -5.10 -18.66 13.61
CA GLY A 150 -6.20 -17.74 13.89
C GLY A 150 -5.74 -16.39 14.43
N SER A 151 -4.90 -16.40 15.47
CA SER A 151 -4.37 -15.16 16.07
C SER A 151 -3.52 -14.38 15.08
N PHE A 152 -2.73 -15.06 14.24
CA PHE A 152 -1.99 -14.44 13.16
C PHE A 152 -2.92 -13.82 12.12
N TYR A 153 -3.93 -14.55 11.65
CA TYR A 153 -4.89 -14.03 10.67
C TYR A 153 -5.58 -12.76 11.19
N LEU A 154 -6.12 -12.78 12.41
CA LEU A 154 -6.73 -11.58 13.01
C LEU A 154 -5.70 -10.44 13.17
N GLY A 155 -4.47 -10.78 13.54
CA GLY A 155 -3.33 -9.88 13.71
C GLY A 155 -2.73 -9.34 12.40
N ALA A 156 -2.96 -9.97 11.26
CA ALA A 156 -2.33 -9.61 9.98
C ALA A 156 -3.34 -9.13 8.93
N TYR A 157 -4.60 -9.54 9.01
CA TYR A 157 -5.58 -9.36 7.94
C TYR A 157 -5.94 -7.87 7.75
N PRO A 158 -5.73 -7.30 6.54
CA PRO A 158 -5.92 -5.87 6.27
C PRO A 158 -7.30 -5.29 6.61
N ALA A 159 -8.37 -6.09 6.53
CA ALA A 159 -9.71 -5.61 6.84
C ALA A 159 -9.88 -5.25 8.33
N ASN A 160 -9.07 -5.85 9.20
CA ASN A 160 -9.10 -5.60 10.65
C ASN A 160 -8.15 -4.48 11.07
N LYS A 161 -7.53 -3.79 10.12
CA LYS A 161 -6.46 -2.81 10.38
C LYS A 161 -6.93 -1.39 10.12
N VAL A 162 -6.37 -0.49 10.92
CA VAL A 162 -6.50 0.95 10.68
C VAL A 162 -5.74 1.29 9.42
N LYS A 163 -6.33 2.13 8.58
CA LYS A 163 -5.81 2.51 7.27
C LYS A 163 -5.68 4.02 7.20
N THR A 164 -4.56 4.50 6.66
CA THR A 164 -4.44 5.89 6.21
C THR A 164 -4.66 5.93 4.71
N ASN A 165 -5.61 6.74 4.26
CA ASN A 165 -5.89 6.95 2.85
C ASN A 165 -5.05 8.11 2.32
N LEU A 166 -4.30 7.87 1.24
CA LEU A 166 -3.48 8.86 0.53
C LEU A 166 -4.21 9.42 -0.71
N LYS A 167 -5.35 8.86 -1.09
CA LYS A 167 -6.17 9.34 -2.22
C LYS A 167 -6.71 10.73 -1.92
N GLY A 168 -6.55 11.65 -2.87
CA GLY A 168 -6.96 13.05 -2.73
C GLY A 168 -6.01 13.89 -1.86
N VAL A 169 -5.08 13.25 -1.14
CA VAL A 169 -3.97 13.92 -0.46
C VAL A 169 -2.77 14.08 -1.41
N ILE A 170 -2.47 13.00 -2.15
CA ILE A 170 -1.57 12.99 -3.29
C ILE A 170 -2.43 13.24 -4.52
N LYS A 171 -2.18 14.33 -5.26
CA LYS A 171 -2.96 14.75 -6.43
C LYS A 171 -2.93 13.68 -7.51
N ASP A 172 -1.75 13.13 -7.77
CA ASP A 172 -1.55 12.12 -8.79
C ASP A 172 -1.49 10.72 -8.15
N SER A 173 -2.34 10.42 -7.16
CA SER A 173 -2.29 9.16 -6.40
C SER A 173 -2.30 7.88 -7.25
N ILE A 174 -2.76 7.98 -8.50
CA ILE A 174 -2.73 6.86 -9.46
C ILE A 174 -1.32 6.45 -9.86
N VAL A 175 -0.35 7.38 -9.88
CA VAL A 175 1.07 7.04 -10.15
C VAL A 175 1.69 6.28 -8.98
N PHE A 176 1.09 6.39 -7.79
CA PHE A 176 1.40 5.60 -6.60
C PHE A 176 0.33 4.54 -6.32
N ALA A 177 -0.40 4.08 -7.35
CA ALA A 177 -1.26 2.91 -7.23
C ALA A 177 -0.49 1.63 -7.62
N ASP A 178 -1.09 0.46 -7.42
CA ASP A 178 -0.53 -0.84 -7.84
C ASP A 178 -0.61 -1.01 -9.40
N GLY A 179 -0.17 -0.01 -10.16
CA GLY A 179 -0.25 0.05 -11.61
C GLY A 179 -1.66 0.29 -12.17
N PHE A 180 -1.75 0.59 -13.48
CA PHE A 180 -3.03 0.81 -14.16
C PHE A 180 -3.77 -0.53 -14.33
N GLY A 181 -4.90 -0.71 -13.63
CA GLY A 181 -5.84 -1.81 -13.85
C GLY A 181 -5.49 -3.18 -13.24
N SER A 182 -4.65 -3.26 -12.20
CA SER A 182 -4.16 -4.53 -11.66
C SER A 182 -4.62 -4.82 -10.23
N SER A 183 -4.94 -6.09 -9.96
CA SER A 183 -5.12 -6.70 -8.63
C SER A 183 -3.80 -7.18 -8.00
N GLY A 184 -2.66 -6.76 -8.54
CA GLY A 184 -1.33 -7.12 -8.03
C GLY A 184 -0.17 -6.43 -8.75
N GLY A 185 -0.36 -5.20 -9.23
CA GLY A 185 0.68 -4.48 -9.94
C GLY A 185 1.70 -3.84 -9.00
N PRO A 186 2.67 -3.14 -9.58
CA PRO A 186 3.86 -2.71 -8.87
C PRO A 186 3.53 -1.62 -7.83
N ARG A 187 3.94 -1.88 -6.59
CA ARG A 187 3.55 -1.10 -5.41
C ARG A 187 4.41 0.15 -5.25
N PRO A 188 3.90 1.19 -4.58
CA PRO A 188 4.71 2.32 -4.13
C PRO A 188 5.95 1.87 -3.37
N ILE A 189 7.09 2.46 -3.70
CA ILE A 189 8.37 2.13 -3.10
C ILE A 189 8.66 3.14 -1.99
N VAL A 190 8.79 2.66 -0.76
CA VAL A 190 9.23 3.48 0.38
C VAL A 190 10.73 3.71 0.29
N THR A 191 11.13 4.94 0.00
CA THR A 191 12.55 5.33 -0.14
C THR A 191 13.16 5.77 1.18
N GLY A 192 12.34 6.35 2.08
CA GLY A 192 12.79 6.80 3.39
C GLY A 192 11.64 7.12 4.33
N PHE A 193 11.92 7.08 5.63
CA PHE A 193 11.00 7.55 6.65
C PHE A 193 11.75 8.01 7.90
N GLN A 194 11.24 9.08 8.52
CA GLN A 194 11.82 9.69 9.72
C GLN A 194 10.75 10.48 10.47
N TRP A 195 11.05 10.89 11.71
CA TRP A 195 10.19 11.84 12.41
C TRP A 195 10.38 13.27 11.85
N ASP A 196 9.36 14.11 11.91
CA ASP A 196 9.44 15.55 11.63
C ASP A 196 8.36 16.25 12.47
N LYS A 197 8.79 16.99 13.51
CA LYS A 197 7.88 17.69 14.44
C LYS A 197 6.72 16.81 14.94
N ASN A 198 7.04 15.58 15.38
CA ASN A 198 6.10 14.54 15.84
C ASN A 198 5.21 13.89 14.76
N LEU A 199 5.41 14.22 13.48
CA LEU A 199 4.78 13.52 12.36
C LEU A 199 5.75 12.51 11.75
N LEU A 200 5.23 11.40 11.25
CA LEU A 200 6.01 10.52 10.39
C LEU A 200 6.12 11.18 9.02
N LYS A 201 7.33 11.59 8.64
CA LYS A 201 7.66 11.98 7.28
C LYS A 201 8.02 10.71 6.50
N LEU A 202 7.21 10.36 5.51
CA LEU A 202 7.35 9.17 4.68
C LEU A 202 7.61 9.60 3.23
N SER A 203 8.71 9.14 2.66
CA SER A 203 9.08 9.38 1.26
C SER A 203 8.77 8.15 0.42
N LEU A 204 8.07 8.39 -0.68
CA LEU A 204 7.56 7.41 -1.63
C LEU A 204 8.07 7.74 -3.02
N THR A 205 8.32 6.71 -3.83
CA THR A 205 8.49 6.85 -5.28
C THR A 205 7.63 5.80 -5.97
N ASP A 206 7.21 6.10 -7.19
CA ASP A 206 6.53 5.13 -8.03
C ASP A 206 7.53 4.12 -8.63
N GLU A 207 7.03 3.07 -9.26
CA GLU A 207 7.90 2.03 -9.82
C GLU A 207 8.80 2.55 -10.94
N THR A 208 8.31 3.47 -11.78
CA THR A 208 9.12 4.09 -12.85
C THR A 208 10.20 4.99 -12.29
N LYS A 209 10.09 5.36 -11.01
CA LYS A 209 10.93 6.32 -10.30
C LYS A 209 10.90 7.68 -10.98
N GLU A 210 9.86 8.01 -11.75
CA GLU A 210 9.66 9.32 -12.36
C GLU A 210 9.02 10.31 -11.38
N TYR A 211 8.30 9.82 -10.37
CA TYR A 211 7.56 10.62 -9.41
C TYR A 211 7.99 10.32 -7.98
N GLU A 212 8.03 11.38 -7.17
CA GLU A 212 8.32 11.31 -5.75
C GLU A 212 7.20 12.01 -4.98
N ALA A 213 6.76 11.38 -3.89
CA ALA A 213 5.86 11.99 -2.93
C ALA A 213 6.47 11.94 -1.53
N THR A 214 6.22 12.98 -0.74
CA THR A 214 6.52 12.98 0.69
C THR A 214 5.26 13.32 1.45
N VAL A 215 4.88 12.48 2.40
CA VAL A 215 3.68 12.66 3.23
C VAL A 215 4.08 12.77 4.70
N TRP A 216 3.40 13.64 5.43
CA TRP A 216 3.55 13.81 6.87
C TRP A 216 2.30 13.31 7.58
N ILE A 217 2.45 12.24 8.35
CA ILE A 217 1.34 11.52 8.95
C ILE A 217 1.41 11.67 10.46
N ASP A 218 0.30 12.06 11.07
CA ASP A 218 0.14 11.94 12.51
C ASP A 218 -0.11 10.46 12.84
N VAL A 219 0.86 9.82 13.48
CA VAL A 219 0.82 8.38 13.79
C VAL A 219 -0.25 8.07 14.85
N LYS A 220 -0.72 9.02 15.65
CA LYS A 220 -1.80 8.77 16.62
C LYS A 220 -3.16 8.75 15.95
N SER A 221 -3.48 9.80 15.19
CA SER A 221 -4.77 9.91 14.47
C SER A 221 -4.80 9.11 13.15
N LYS A 222 -3.64 8.70 12.64
CA LYS A 222 -3.46 8.08 11.31
C LYS A 222 -3.86 9.01 10.15
N GLU A 223 -3.93 10.31 10.41
CA GLU A 223 -4.29 11.31 9.40
C GLU A 223 -3.06 11.89 8.72
N VAL A 224 -3.15 12.13 7.42
CA VAL A 224 -2.12 12.89 6.70
C VAL A 224 -2.35 14.38 6.97
N LYS A 225 -1.31 15.07 7.46
CA LYS A 225 -1.35 16.51 7.75
C LYS A 225 -0.80 17.35 6.61
N LYS A 226 0.08 16.76 5.79
CA LYS A 226 0.72 17.44 4.66
C LYS A 226 1.19 16.41 3.63
N ALA A 227 1.17 16.78 2.36
CA ALA A 227 1.84 16.06 1.29
C ALA A 227 2.53 17.02 0.33
N GLU A 228 3.63 16.56 -0.27
CA GLU A 228 4.37 17.22 -1.33
C GLU A 228 4.62 16.22 -2.45
N GLU A 229 4.46 16.65 -3.70
CA GLU A 229 4.65 15.83 -4.90
C GLU A 229 5.56 16.58 -5.88
N LYS A 230 6.42 15.82 -6.57
CA LYS A 230 7.26 16.36 -7.63
C LYS A 230 7.71 15.23 -8.56
N ARG A 231 8.20 15.62 -9.75
CA ARG A 231 9.02 14.71 -10.55
C ARG A 231 10.34 14.43 -9.83
N SER A 232 10.78 13.20 -9.91
CA SER A 232 12.14 12.82 -9.51
C SER A 232 13.16 13.45 -10.46
N LYS A 233 14.45 13.32 -10.15
CA LYS A 233 15.51 13.72 -11.09
C LYS A 233 15.42 12.98 -12.42
N LEU A 234 15.03 11.70 -12.40
CA LEU A 234 14.85 10.91 -13.61
C LEU A 234 13.61 11.35 -14.38
N GLY A 235 12.49 11.53 -13.67
CA GLY A 235 11.24 11.97 -14.29
C GLY A 235 11.35 13.36 -14.91
N GLU A 236 12.07 14.28 -14.28
CA GLU A 236 12.31 15.61 -14.85
C GLU A 236 13.15 15.52 -16.12
N LYS A 237 14.21 14.70 -16.13
CA LYS A 237 15.02 14.47 -17.34
C LYS A 237 14.17 13.92 -18.49
N LEU A 238 13.38 12.87 -18.24
CA LEU A 238 12.51 12.25 -19.25
C LEU A 238 11.39 13.20 -19.72
N PHE A 239 10.96 14.11 -18.86
CA PHE A 239 9.99 15.14 -19.22
C PHE A 239 10.59 16.16 -20.19
N GLN A 240 11.81 16.65 -19.92
CA GLN A 240 12.50 17.58 -20.82
C GLN A 240 12.82 16.94 -22.18
N GLU A 241 13.28 15.69 -22.20
CA GLU A 241 13.53 14.95 -23.45
C GLU A 241 12.25 14.80 -24.29
N ARG A 242 11.09 14.57 -23.65
CA ARG A 242 9.79 14.51 -24.32
C ARG A 242 9.38 15.86 -24.91
N LEU A 243 9.57 16.95 -24.16
CA LEU A 243 9.28 18.30 -24.65
C LEU A 243 10.15 18.68 -25.85
N GLU A 244 11.43 18.36 -25.81
CA GLU A 244 12.35 18.60 -26.93
C GLU A 244 11.96 17.78 -28.17
N ALA A 245 11.65 16.50 -27.99
CA ALA A 245 11.20 15.63 -29.07
C ALA A 245 9.90 16.13 -29.71
N GLU A 246 8.92 16.55 -28.90
CA GLU A 246 7.64 17.09 -29.37
C GLU A 246 7.84 18.38 -30.16
N LYS A 247 8.73 19.27 -29.69
CA LYS A 247 9.08 20.50 -30.41
C LYS A 247 9.71 20.20 -31.78
N VAL A 248 10.65 19.26 -31.84
CA VAL A 248 11.29 18.84 -33.11
C VAL A 248 10.26 18.23 -34.06
N GLU A 249 9.31 17.46 -33.55
CA GLU A 249 8.24 16.88 -34.35
C GLU A 249 7.27 17.95 -34.89
N GLN A 250 6.89 18.93 -34.05
CA GLN A 250 6.06 20.06 -34.47
C GLN A 250 6.74 20.89 -35.56
N GLU A 251 8.01 21.25 -35.38
CA GLU A 251 8.79 21.99 -36.39
C GLU A 251 8.88 21.21 -37.72
N ARG A 252 9.07 19.88 -37.65
CA ARG A 252 9.07 19.02 -38.84
C ARG A 252 7.71 19.00 -39.54
N LEU A 253 6.61 18.92 -38.79
CA LEU A 253 5.25 18.93 -39.33
C LEU A 253 4.91 20.28 -39.97
N GLU A 254 5.33 21.39 -39.38
CA GLU A 254 5.15 22.73 -39.94
C GLU A 254 5.96 22.92 -41.23
N ALA A 255 7.22 22.47 -41.25
CA ALA A 255 8.04 22.51 -42.45
C ALA A 255 7.43 21.70 -43.61
N LEU A 256 6.89 20.51 -43.31
CA LEU A 256 6.18 19.68 -44.29
C LEU A 256 4.91 20.36 -44.82
N LYS A 257 4.11 20.98 -43.95
CA LYS A 257 2.92 21.75 -44.35
C LYS A 257 3.30 22.90 -45.28
N ALA A 258 4.31 23.69 -44.92
CA ALA A 258 4.79 24.80 -45.73
C ALA A 258 5.34 24.36 -47.10
N GLN A 259 6.01 23.20 -47.16
CA GLN A 259 6.48 22.63 -48.43
C GLN A 259 5.31 22.16 -49.31
N HIS A 260 4.30 21.53 -48.71
CA HIS A 260 3.10 21.09 -49.42
C HIS A 260 2.35 22.29 -50.02
N GLU A 261 2.13 23.35 -49.25
CA GLU A 261 1.46 24.56 -49.71
C GLU A 261 2.19 25.25 -50.88
N LYS A 262 3.53 25.29 -50.84
CA LYS A 262 4.34 25.77 -51.98
C LYS A 262 4.15 24.92 -53.24
N LEU A 263 4.03 23.61 -53.10
CA LEU A 263 3.82 22.70 -54.23
C LEU A 263 2.42 22.84 -54.84
N VAL A 264 1.39 23.00 -54.00
CA VAL A 264 0.00 23.24 -54.45
C VAL A 264 -0.09 24.57 -55.21
N ASN A 265 0.38 25.67 -54.62
CA ASN A 265 0.38 26.98 -55.26
C ASN A 265 1.18 27.01 -56.58
N LYS A 266 2.25 26.21 -56.69
CA LYS A 266 3.03 26.08 -57.93
C LYS A 266 2.29 25.29 -59.02
N LYS A 267 1.46 24.31 -58.65
CA LYS A 267 0.61 23.57 -59.60
C LYS A 267 -0.52 24.45 -60.12
N GLU A 268 -1.25 25.14 -59.25
CA GLU A 268 -2.36 26.03 -59.64
C GLU A 268 -1.90 27.16 -60.57
N LYS A 269 -0.73 27.77 -60.31
CA LYS A 269 -0.15 28.77 -61.22
C LYS A 269 0.22 28.20 -62.59
N LYS A 270 0.62 26.93 -62.68
CA LYS A 270 0.94 26.29 -63.95
C LYS A 270 -0.32 25.95 -64.76
N GLU A 271 -1.40 25.58 -64.11
CA GLU A 271 -2.68 25.26 -64.78
C GLU A 271 -3.41 26.52 -65.28
N ASN A 272 -3.32 27.65 -64.58
CA ASN A 272 -3.91 28.92 -65.02
C ASN A 272 -3.10 29.69 -66.08
N SER A 273 -1.96 29.14 -66.53
CA SER A 273 -1.08 29.76 -67.55
C SER A 273 -1.18 29.07 -68.93
N GLN A 274 -2.09 28.10 -69.08
CA GLN A 274 -2.43 27.44 -70.34
C GLN A 274 -3.78 27.97 -70.85
#